data_AF-A0A1H8B5B9-F1
#
_entry.id   AF-A0A1H8B5B9-F1
#
_cell.length_a   1.000
_cell.length_b   1.000
_cell.length_c   1.000
_cell.angle_alpha   90.00
_cell.angle_beta   90.00
_cell.angle_gamma   90.00
#
_symmetry.space_group_name_H-M   'P 1'
#
loop_
_entity.id
_entity.type
_entity.pdbx_description
1 polymer ?
#
loop_
_entity_poly.entity_id
_entity_poly.type
_entity_poly.pdbx_seq_one_letter_code
_entity_poly.pdbx_strand_id
1 'polypeptide(L)' 'MNILTILNMNSILYIIAVILVIGWAIGTFAYAAGSLIHILLVIAVIAVLLGVIRGRSVV' A
#
# COMPACT_ATOMS: atom_id res chain seq x y z
N MET A 1 28.67 -9.07 13.80
CA MET A 1 27.29 -8.71 13.41
C MET A 1 26.96 -7.41 14.15
N ASN A 2 27.09 -6.25 13.48
CA ASN A 2 27.08 -4.93 14.13
C ASN A 2 25.66 -4.39 14.28
N ILE A 3 25.34 -3.80 15.43
CA ILE A 3 24.04 -3.16 15.71
C ILE A 3 23.68 -2.01 14.73
N LEU A 4 24.65 -1.56 13.93
CA LEU A 4 24.50 -0.50 12.94
C LEU A 4 23.75 -0.95 11.67
N THR A 5 23.72 -2.25 11.36
CA THR A 5 23.02 -2.75 10.15
C THR A 5 21.50 -2.84 10.30
N ILE A 6 20.99 -2.70 11.52
CA ILE A 6 19.55 -2.77 11.85
C ILE A 6 18.85 -1.41 11.70
N LEU A 7 19.60 -0.33 11.47
CA LEU A 7 19.09 1.06 11.40
C LEU A 7 18.96 1.59 9.96
N ASN A 8 18.79 0.71 8.97
CA ASN A 8 18.73 1.12 7.57
C ASN A 8 17.40 1.82 7.21
N MET A 9 17.53 2.91 6.45
CA MET A 9 16.56 3.97 6.17
C MET A 9 15.36 3.56 5.30
N ASN A 10 14.48 2.70 5.82
CA ASN A 10 13.27 2.21 5.11
C ASN A 10 11.95 2.91 5.51
N SER A 11 11.99 3.96 6.34
CA SER A 11 10.79 4.54 6.94
C SER A 11 9.75 5.06 5.94
N ILE A 12 10.15 5.58 4.78
CA ILE A 12 9.20 6.19 3.86
C ILE A 12 8.38 5.16 3.08
N LEU A 13 9.01 4.06 2.63
CA LEU A 13 8.29 2.93 2.01
C LEU A 13 7.40 2.24 3.03
N TYR A 14 7.85 2.13 4.27
CA TYR A 14 7.06 1.56 5.36
C TYR A 14 5.80 2.38 5.65
N ILE A 15 5.93 3.71 5.75
CA ILE A 15 4.79 4.61 5.95
C ILE A 15 3.80 4.50 4.78
N ILE A 16 4.30 4.46 3.54
CA ILE A 16 3.46 4.27 2.34
C ILE A 16 2.74 2.91 2.41
N ALA A 17 3.43 1.82 2.73
CA ALA A 17 2.84 0.49 2.85
C ALA A 17 1.76 0.43 3.94
N VAL A 18 1.97 1.12 5.07
CA VAL A 18 0.98 1.20 6.16
C VAL A 18 -0.26 1.98 5.73
N ILE A 19 -0.10 3.15 5.11
CA ILE A 19 -1.23 3.96 4.61
C ILE A 19 -2.04 3.19 3.55
N LEU A 20 -1.35 2.46 2.68
CA LEU A 20 -1.94 1.64 1.63
C LEU A 20 -2.78 0.49 2.16
N VAL A 21 -2.30 -0.22 3.19
CA VAL A 21 -3.03 -1.30 3.87
C VAL A 21 -4.25 -0.76 4.62
N ILE A 22 -4.10 0.38 5.32
CA ILE A 22 -5.20 1.01 6.07
C ILE A 22 -6.28 1.55 5.11
N GLY A 23 -5.87 2.23 4.03
CA GLY A 23 -6.78 2.72 2.99
C GLY A 23 -7.57 1.60 2.32
N TRP A 24 -6.94 0.44 2.07
CA TRP A 24 -7.63 -0.75 1.58
C TRP A 24 -8.60 -1.33 2.62
N ALA A 25 -8.21 -1.46 3.88
CA ALA A 25 -9.07 -1.99 4.93
C ALA A 25 -10.34 -1.13 5.12
N ILE A 26 -10.19 0.20 5.15
CA ILE A 26 -11.33 1.14 5.22
C ILE A 26 -12.19 1.03 3.96
N GLY A 27 -11.55 0.93 2.79
CA GLY A 27 -12.20 0.78 1.50
C GLY A 27 -12.84 -0.59 1.25
N THR A 28 -12.56 -1.62 2.03
CA THR A 28 -13.30 -2.89 1.93
C THR A 28 -14.51 -2.89 2.86
N PHE A 29 -14.36 -2.30 4.05
CA PHE A 29 -15.42 -2.23 5.06
C PHE A 29 -16.52 -1.21 4.75
N ALA A 30 -16.19 -0.06 4.16
CA ALA A 30 -17.18 0.99 3.86
C ALA A 30 -18.13 0.64 2.70
N TYR A 31 -17.86 -0.42 1.93
CA TYR A 31 -18.49 -0.69 0.63
C TYR A 31 -19.34 -1.95 0.57
N ALA A 32 -19.79 -2.46 1.71
CA ALA A 32 -20.80 -3.52 1.78
C ALA A 32 -22.15 -3.15 1.12
N ALA A 33 -22.35 -1.90 0.66
CA ALA A 33 -23.64 -1.38 0.21
C ALA A 33 -23.74 -0.90 -1.27
N GLY A 34 -22.70 -0.97 -2.11
CA GLY A 34 -22.80 -0.38 -3.47
C GLY A 34 -21.89 -1.01 -4.53
N SER A 35 -22.48 -1.75 -5.47
CA SER A 35 -21.81 -2.47 -6.57
C SER A 35 -20.93 -1.60 -7.47
N LEU A 36 -21.28 -0.32 -7.65
CA LEU A 36 -20.52 0.60 -8.50
C LEU A 36 -19.16 0.96 -7.89
N ILE A 37 -19.10 1.13 -6.57
CA ILE A 37 -17.87 1.55 -5.92
C ILE A 37 -16.91 0.38 -5.73
N HIS A 38 -17.43 -0.86 -5.74
CA HIS A 38 -16.63 -2.08 -5.73
C HIS A 38 -15.67 -2.14 -6.93
N ILE A 39 -16.14 -1.76 -8.13
CA ILE A 39 -15.32 -1.76 -9.36
C ILE A 39 -14.19 -0.71 -9.27
N LEU A 40 -14.51 0.50 -8.81
CA LEU A 40 -13.51 1.55 -8.61
C LEU A 40 -12.48 1.14 -7.55
N LEU A 41 -12.91 0.43 -6.50
CA LEU A 41 -12.03 -0.04 -5.44
C LEU A 41 -11.07 -1.14 -5.92
N VAL A 42 -11.56 -2.08 -6.73
CA VAL A 42 -10.72 -3.13 -7.32
C VAL A 42 -9.62 -2.51 -8.20
N ILE A 43 -9.95 -1.51 -9.02
CA ILE A 43 -8.96 -0.79 -9.84
C ILE A 43 -7.95 -0.05 -8.96
N ALA A 44 -8.41 0.59 -7.87
CA ALA A 44 -7.53 1.26 -6.91
C ALA A 44 -6.54 0.28 -6.27
N VAL A 45 -7.00 -0.92 -5.88
CA VAL A 45 -6.14 -1.99 -5.32
C VAL A 45 -5.11 -2.49 -6.33
N ILE A 46 -5.51 -2.68 -7.59
CA ILE A 46 -4.58 -3.10 -8.66
C ILE A 46 -3.53 -2.02 -8.90
N ALA A 47 -3.91 -0.74 -8.99
CA ALA A 47 -2.97 0.38 -9.15
C ALA A 47 -1.98 0.47 -7.99
N VAL A 48 -2.47 0.24 -6.78
CA VAL A 48 -1.69 0.14 -5.54
C VAL A 48 -0.68 -1.02 -5.59
N LEU A 49 -1.12 -2.24 -5.93
CA LEU A 49 -0.24 -3.41 -6.06
C LEU A 49 0.83 -3.19 -7.12
N LEU A 50 0.44 -2.63 -8.27
CA LEU A 50 1.39 -2.25 -9.32
C LEU A 50 2.37 -1.18 -8.83
N GLY A 51 1.95 -0.21 -8.02
CA GLY A 51 2.83 0.81 -7.44
C GLY A 51 3.84 0.25 -6.44
N VAL A 52 3.41 -0.70 -5.60
CA VAL A 52 4.28 -1.38 -4.63
C VAL A 52 5.27 -2.30 -5.35
N ILE A 53 4.82 -3.09 -6.33
CA ILE A 53 5.69 -4.01 -7.10
C ILE A 53 6.64 -3.23 -8.01
N ARG A 54 6.19 -2.11 -8.60
CA ARG A 54 7.04 -1.16 -9.32
C ARG A 54 7.95 -0.35 -8.41
N GLY A 55 7.99 -0.70 -7.11
CA GLY A 55 8.91 -0.23 -6.07
C GLY A 55 10.14 0.34 -6.72
N ARG A 56 10.11 1.66 -6.84
CA ARG A 56 10.97 2.46 -7.69
C ARG A 56 12.39 1.95 -7.53
N SER A 57 12.95 1.41 -8.60
CA SER A 57 14.39 1.43 -8.79
C SER A 57 14.75 2.92 -8.84
N VAL A 58 14.98 3.49 -7.66
CA VAL A 58 15.65 4.77 -7.50
C VAL A 58 17.10 4.42 -7.77
N VAL A 59 17.48 4.48 -9.05
CA VAL A 59 18.87 4.40 -9.48
C VAL A 59 19.56 5.69 -9.08
#